data_AF-A0A2G5M536-F1
#
_entry.id   AF-A0A2G5M536-F1
#
_cell.length_a   1.000
_cell.length_b   1.000
_cell.length_c   1.000
_cell.angle_alpha   90.00
_cell.angle_beta   90.00
_cell.angle_gamma   90.00
#
_symmetry.space_group_name_H-M   'P 1'
#
loop_
_entity.id
_entity.type
_entity.pdbx_description
1 polymer ?
#
loop_
_entity_poly.entity_id
_entity_poly.type
_entity_poly.pdbx_seq_one_letter_code
_entity_poly.pdbx_strand_id
1 'polypeptide(L)' 'MFNTPANDVYNNGSTVSTTIAKTEGGNFENLVTDPKAAETAITDSIDNTTVSLTADKASVVEGGDITYTATLT' A
#
# COMPACT_ATOMS: atom_id res chain seq x y z
N MET A 1 -16.59 0.71 -10.65
CA MET A 1 -16.28 0.90 -9.21
C MET A 1 -14.78 1.06 -9.10
N PHE A 2 -14.30 1.98 -8.26
CA PHE A 2 -12.87 2.09 -7.99
C PHE A 2 -12.48 0.93 -7.07
N ASN A 3 -11.60 0.06 -7.55
CA ASN A 3 -11.11 -1.06 -6.77
C ASN A 3 -9.85 -0.62 -6.04
N THR A 4 -9.83 -0.75 -4.72
CA THR A 4 -8.60 -0.57 -3.96
C THR A 4 -7.77 -1.86 -4.05
N PRO A 5 -6.44 -1.77 -4.09
CA PRO A 5 -5.57 -2.93 -3.90
C PRO A 5 -5.87 -3.65 -2.58
N ALA A 6 -5.56 -4.94 -2.51
CA ALA A 6 -5.60 -5.69 -1.27
C ALA A 6 -4.39 -5.30 -0.41
N ASN A 7 -4.51 -5.45 0.92
CA ASN A 7 -3.37 -5.26 1.82
C ASN A 7 -2.33 -6.36 1.59
N ASP A 8 -1.10 -5.97 1.27
CA ASP A 8 0.02 -6.88 1.08
C ASP A 8 1.37 -6.21 1.43
N VAL A 9 2.48 -6.86 1.07
CA VAL A 9 3.83 -6.40 1.41
C VAL A 9 4.37 -5.30 0.50
N TYR A 10 3.64 -4.93 -0.56
CA TYR A 10 4.05 -3.91 -1.50
C TYR A 10 3.37 -2.58 -1.18
N ASN A 11 3.92 -1.48 -1.66
CA ASN A 11 3.27 -0.17 -1.57
C ASN A 11 2.51 0.10 -2.86
N ASN A 12 1.20 -0.10 -2.82
CA ASN A 12 0.32 0.05 -3.96
C ASN A 12 -0.69 1.19 -3.79
N GLY A 13 -0.31 2.24 -3.06
CA GLY A 13 -1.12 3.46 -2.94
C GLY A 13 -1.58 4.01 -4.30
N SER A 14 -2.77 4.62 -4.32
CA SER A 14 -3.35 5.17 -5.55
C SER A 14 -4.19 6.42 -5.26
N THR A 15 -4.53 7.17 -6.31
CA THR A 15 -5.39 8.35 -6.20
C THR A 15 -6.58 8.17 -7.14
N VAL A 16 -7.78 8.41 -6.61
CA VAL A 16 -8.98 8.55 -7.44
C VAL A 16 -9.29 10.03 -7.63
N SER A 17 -9.67 10.41 -8.83
CA SER A 17 -10.00 11.78 -9.18
C SER A 17 -11.30 11.88 -9.94
N THR A 18 -12.00 13.00 -9.75
CA THR A 18 -13.20 13.35 -10.52
C THR A 18 -13.25 14.85 -10.77
N THR A 19 -13.72 15.23 -11.95
CA THR A 19 -13.81 16.62 -12.40
C THR A 19 -15.21 16.88 -12.96
N ILE A 20 -15.65 18.13 -12.89
CA ILE A 20 -16.85 18.59 -13.57
C ILE A 20 -16.68 18.40 -15.08
N ALA A 21 -17.37 17.41 -15.65
CA ALA A 21 -17.26 17.09 -17.08
C ALA A 21 -18.12 18.01 -17.98
N LYS A 22 -19.26 18.48 -17.47
CA LYS A 22 -20.17 19.38 -18.16
C LYS A 22 -21.08 20.07 -17.17
N THR A 23 -21.45 21.30 -17.47
CA THR A 23 -22.60 21.99 -16.88
C THR A 23 -23.56 22.43 -17.98
N GLU A 24 -24.86 22.32 -17.71
CA GLU A 24 -25.92 22.81 -18.59
C GLU A 24 -26.76 23.85 -17.81
N GLY A 25 -27.13 24.95 -18.45
CA GLY A 25 -27.78 26.12 -17.81
C GLY A 25 -26.97 27.41 -18.01
N GLY A 26 -27.29 28.46 -17.23
CA GLY A 26 -26.54 29.74 -17.27
C GLY A 26 -27.15 30.84 -18.14
N ASN A 27 -28.43 30.71 -18.53
CA ASN A 27 -29.07 31.70 -19.41
C ASN A 27 -29.25 33.09 -18.75
N PHE A 28 -29.13 33.21 -17.43
CA PHE A 28 -29.25 34.48 -16.69
C PHE A 28 -28.07 34.76 -15.74
N GLU A 29 -27.30 33.74 -15.35
CA GLU A 29 -26.15 33.86 -14.45
C GLU A 29 -24.87 33.37 -15.14
N ASN A 30 -23.79 34.15 -15.03
CA ASN A 30 -22.46 33.76 -15.50
C ASN A 30 -21.93 32.58 -14.66
N LEU A 31 -22.19 31.35 -15.11
CA LEU A 31 -21.69 30.14 -14.47
C LEU A 31 -20.30 29.80 -15.00
N VAL A 32 -19.29 29.97 -14.16
CA VAL A 32 -17.92 29.54 -14.42
C VAL A 32 -17.61 28.35 -13.51
N THR A 33 -17.33 27.20 -14.10
CA THR A 33 -16.92 25.99 -13.36
C THR A 33 -15.44 26.01 -13.10
N ASP A 34 -15.03 25.59 -11.90
CA ASP A 34 -13.63 25.24 -11.64
C ASP A 34 -13.36 23.82 -12.16
N PRO A 35 -12.49 23.64 -13.19
CA PRO A 35 -12.16 22.31 -13.72
C PRO A 35 -11.16 21.55 -12.83
N LYS A 36 -10.72 22.12 -11.71
CA LYS A 36 -9.83 21.42 -10.77
C LYS A 36 -10.49 20.13 -10.28
N ALA A 37 -9.78 19.02 -10.43
CA ALA A 37 -10.24 17.73 -9.95
C ALA A 37 -10.34 17.71 -8.42
N ALA A 38 -11.40 17.09 -7.91
CA ALA A 38 -11.41 16.61 -6.54
C ALA A 38 -10.62 15.29 -6.51
N GLU A 39 -9.64 15.22 -5.61
CA GLU A 39 -8.78 14.05 -5.43
C GLU A 39 -9.02 13.39 -4.08
N THR A 40 -8.95 12.07 -4.04
CA THR A 40 -8.91 11.30 -2.79
C THR A 40 -7.75 10.33 -2.87
N ALA A 41 -6.78 10.51 -1.96
CA ALA A 41 -5.63 9.63 -1.84
C ALA A 41 -6.02 8.37 -1.07
N ILE A 42 -5.70 7.21 -1.63
CA ILE A 42 -5.78 5.90 -0.98
C ILE A 42 -4.37 5.58 -0.54
N THR A 43 -4.14 5.70 0.77
CA THR A 43 -2.84 5.38 1.38
C THR A 43 -2.75 3.89 1.64
N ASP A 44 -1.60 3.32 1.33
CA ASP A 44 -1.25 1.94 1.61
C ASP A 44 -0.01 1.89 2.51
N SER A 45 0.18 0.78 3.23
CA SER A 45 1.31 0.59 4.13
C SER A 45 2.11 -0.64 3.74
N ILE A 46 3.43 -0.55 3.86
CA ILE A 46 4.28 -1.71 3.63
C ILE A 46 4.30 -2.57 4.90
N ASP A 47 3.87 -3.81 4.76
CA ASP A 47 3.98 -4.83 5.80
C ASP A 47 5.32 -5.58 5.69
N ASN A 48 6.37 -5.06 6.32
CA ASN A 48 7.65 -5.75 6.36
C ASN A 48 7.63 -6.92 7.36
N THR A 49 8.08 -8.09 6.91
CA THR A 49 8.47 -9.20 7.79
C THR A 49 9.96 -9.45 7.65
N THR A 50 10.64 -9.54 8.78
CA THR A 50 12.07 -9.83 8.89
C THR A 50 12.25 -11.21 9.53
N VAL A 51 13.22 -11.98 9.05
CA VAL A 51 13.58 -13.27 9.64
C VAL A 51 14.94 -13.16 10.29
N SER A 52 14.99 -13.45 11.59
CA SER A 52 16.24 -13.62 12.33
C SER A 52 16.46 -15.10 12.61
N LEU A 53 17.64 -15.62 12.27
CA LEU A 53 18.01 -17.02 12.47
C LEU A 53 19.05 -17.14 13.58
N THR A 54 18.73 -17.89 14.63
CA THR A 54 19.65 -18.14 15.75
C THR A 54 19.99 -19.62 15.80
N ALA A 55 21.27 -19.94 15.82
CA ALA A 55 21.75 -21.29 16.09
C ALA A 55 21.77 -21.56 17.60
N ASP A 56 21.37 -22.76 18.02
CA ASP A 56 21.48 -23.19 19.41
C ASP A 56 22.94 -23.41 19.85
N LYS A 57 23.85 -23.60 18.89
CA LYS A 57 25.29 -23.86 19.11
C LYS A 57 26.13 -23.18 18.03
N ALA A 58 27.36 -22.77 18.38
CA ALA A 58 28.28 -22.11 17.45
C ALA A 58 28.97 -23.08 16.47
N SER A 59 29.09 -24.36 16.85
CA SER A 59 29.65 -25.42 16.00
C SER A 59 29.12 -26.78 16.44
N VAL A 60 29.24 -27.75 15.55
CA VAL A 60 28.94 -29.16 15.82
C VAL A 60 30.13 -30.03 15.42
N VAL A 61 30.27 -31.16 16.11
CA VAL A 61 31.21 -32.22 15.74
C VAL A 61 30.56 -33.17 14.73
N GLU A 62 31.37 -33.97 14.04
CA GLU A 62 30.86 -34.96 13.09
C GLU A 62 29.86 -35.91 13.74
N GLY A 63 28.70 -36.09 13.11
CA GLY A 63 27.58 -36.85 13.64
C GLY A 63 26.72 -36.14 14.71
N GLY A 64 26.98 -34.85 14.99
CA GLY A 64 26.17 -34.04 15.90
C GLY A 64 25.11 -33.18 15.20
N ASP A 65 24.07 -32.80 15.95
CA ASP A 65 22.96 -31.98 15.47
C ASP A 65 23.04 -30.51 15.93
N ILE A 66 22.61 -29.62 15.04
CA ILE A 66 22.39 -28.18 15.28
C ILE A 66 20.93 -27.84 15.02
N THR A 67 20.33 -27.04 15.89
CA THR A 67 18.97 -26.54 15.72
C THR A 67 19.01 -25.04 15.46
N TYR A 68 18.35 -24.60 14.40
CA TYR A 68 18.14 -23.18 14.13
C TYR A 68 16.72 -22.76 14.47
N THR A 69 16.59 -21.66 15.19
CA THR A 69 15.31 -21.02 15.48
C THR A 69 15.15 -19.80 14.59
N ALA A 70 14.08 -19.78 13.79
CA ALA A 70 13.69 -18.61 13.00
C ALA A 70 12.65 -17.79 13.79
N THR A 71 12.95 -16.52 14.01
CA THR A 71 12.02 -15.54 14.61
C THR A 71 11.58 -14.57 13.52
N LEU A 72 10.27 -14.45 13.34
CA LEU A 72 9.67 -13.46 12.43
C LEU A 72 9.27 -12.22 13.22
N THR A 73 9.62 -11.04 12.72
CA THR A 73 9.22 -9.73 13.28
C THR A 73 8.81 -8.78 12.18
#